data_AF-A0A183PKH9-F1
#
_entry.id   AF-A0A183PKH9-F1
#
_cell.length_a   1.000
_cell.length_b   1.000
_cell.length_c   1.000
_cell.angle_alpha   90.00
_cell.angle_beta   90.00
_cell.angle_gamma   90.00
#
_symmetry.space_group_name_H-M   'P 1'
#
loop_
_entity.id
_entity.type
_entity.pdbx_description
1 polymer ?
#
loop_
_entity_poly.entity_id
_entity_poly.type
_entity_poly.pdbx_seq_one_letter_code
_entity_poly.pdbx_strand_id
1 'polypeptide(L)'
;MSPTPPSKRQKILTSTENNNNNFHSNTNNNLSNGMEANGEVPDLDESLYSRQLYVYGAEGMRRMATTDILVIGLEGLGLEVAKNIILAGVKSVTLCDDTPLCIADLTSHYFADLNDIGHPRAEICKNKLSELNNHVSVRVLNKHKLGAEDFRKFSVVVLNQGSEDLCVEYGDICRSLGVKFVVASTCGLFGKVFCDFGTDFVVYDPTGEVPSSVMIQQIEKSKQGLVTCLEETRHGFQDGDYVTFSEVKGMVELNGCQPRRVTVVGPDVFSIGDTSNFGPYISGGMCTLVKMPLKINFLPYRTAYYSPVFMTTDFVKTEHPAQIHLFFKALSDYKNSNGSLPKPWCRTDSCTFVDYVHKVNKQMENTNASVSSIDEKLAMLFGCVCSGQCSPVLSFIGSFAAQEVMKACSGKFTPLQQWMYFDATECLSMSSDEDFVVSENDAKPIGSRYDGQIAIFGRAFQEKLKGLKYFVVGSGAIGCELLKNFSLMGVGAGPSGKIVVTDMDLIERSNLNRQFLFRPWDIHKMKSVVASAAAKLINPEVGRIV
;
A
#
# COMPACT_ATOMS: atom_id res chain seq x y z
N MET A 1 34.68 -33.91 25.25
CA MET A 1 33.50 -34.02 26.13
C MET A 1 32.94 -32.63 26.32
N SER A 2 31.79 -32.38 25.69
CA SER A 2 31.00 -31.15 25.74
C SER A 2 29.55 -31.61 25.85
N PRO A 3 28.72 -31.08 26.76
CA PRO A 3 27.41 -31.66 27.04
C PRO A 3 26.36 -31.22 26.00
N THR A 4 25.50 -32.16 25.64
CA THR A 4 24.31 -31.99 24.77
C THR A 4 23.26 -31.07 25.42
N PRO A 5 22.48 -30.30 24.64
CA PRO A 5 21.48 -29.38 25.19
C PRO A 5 20.16 -30.10 25.56
N PRO A 6 19.32 -29.52 26.45
CA PRO A 6 18.16 -30.21 27.00
C PRO A 6 16.94 -30.16 26.05
N SER A 7 16.24 -31.29 25.97
CA SER A 7 14.99 -31.45 25.23
C SER A 7 13.81 -30.75 25.93
N LYS A 8 13.03 -29.97 25.17
CA LYS A 8 11.76 -29.38 25.64
C LYS A 8 10.71 -30.48 25.81
N ARG A 9 10.17 -30.64 27.02
CA ARG A 9 9.03 -31.51 27.33
C ARG A 9 7.75 -31.00 26.64
N GLN A 10 7.07 -31.88 25.91
CA GLN A 10 5.69 -31.71 25.45
C GLN A 10 4.74 -31.69 26.67
N LYS A 11 3.83 -30.70 26.72
CA LYS A 11 2.69 -30.72 27.63
C LYS A 11 1.62 -31.65 27.03
N ILE A 12 1.34 -32.74 27.72
CA ILE A 12 0.20 -33.62 27.48
C ILE A 12 -1.04 -32.91 28.03
N LEU A 13 -2.00 -32.61 27.16
CA LEU A 13 -3.35 -32.19 27.53
C LEU A 13 -4.16 -33.44 27.87
N THR A 14 -4.40 -33.67 29.15
CA THR A 14 -5.34 -34.69 29.62
C THR A 14 -6.77 -34.19 29.41
N SER A 15 -7.47 -34.82 28.47
CA SER A 15 -8.92 -34.73 28.29
C SER A 15 -9.63 -35.39 29.48
N THR A 16 -10.40 -34.61 30.23
CA THR A 16 -11.42 -35.15 31.13
C THR A 16 -12.77 -34.95 30.47
N GLU A 17 -13.40 -36.06 30.14
CA GLU A 17 -14.80 -36.14 29.74
C GLU A 17 -15.69 -35.63 30.87
N ASN A 18 -16.67 -34.79 30.55
CA ASN A 18 -17.91 -34.73 31.30
C ASN A 18 -19.04 -34.40 30.33
N ASN A 19 -19.81 -35.44 30.01
CA ASN A 19 -21.13 -35.36 29.44
C ASN A 19 -22.05 -34.54 30.36
N ASN A 20 -22.77 -33.58 29.79
CA ASN A 20 -24.19 -33.40 30.08
C ASN A 20 -24.85 -32.50 29.03
N ASN A 21 -25.65 -33.15 28.19
CA ASN A 21 -26.72 -32.52 27.43
C ASN A 21 -27.74 -31.92 28.41
N ASN A 22 -28.11 -30.66 28.24
CA ASN A 22 -29.50 -30.26 28.47
C ASN A 22 -29.87 -29.01 27.66
N PHE A 23 -30.83 -29.22 26.77
CA PHE A 23 -31.67 -28.22 26.14
C PHE A 23 -32.37 -27.38 27.22
N HIS A 24 -32.25 -26.06 27.15
CA HIS A 24 -33.32 -25.17 27.60
C HIS A 24 -33.42 -23.95 26.70
N SER A 25 -34.51 -23.94 25.92
CA SER A 25 -35.17 -22.77 25.38
C SER A 25 -35.42 -21.76 26.49
N ASN A 26 -35.11 -20.49 26.26
CA ASN A 26 -35.82 -19.44 26.96
C ASN A 26 -36.15 -18.26 26.04
N THR A 27 -37.44 -18.01 26.02
CA THR A 27 -38.24 -17.00 25.37
C THR A 27 -37.97 -15.59 25.90
N ASN A 28 -38.19 -14.61 25.01
CA ASN A 28 -38.27 -13.18 25.23
C ASN A 28 -38.90 -12.72 26.56
N ASN A 29 -38.32 -11.68 27.15
CA ASN A 29 -39.01 -10.45 27.54
C ASN A 29 -38.01 -9.43 28.12
N ASN A 30 -37.85 -8.27 27.48
CA ASN A 30 -38.29 -6.97 28.00
C ASN A 30 -37.48 -5.76 27.50
N LEU A 31 -38.27 -4.78 27.02
CA LEU A 31 -38.20 -3.34 27.27
C LEU A 31 -37.16 -2.51 26.48
N SER A 32 -37.75 -1.76 25.54
CA SER A 32 -37.26 -0.58 24.85
C SER A 32 -36.54 0.42 25.76
N ASN A 33 -35.38 0.89 25.31
CA ASN A 33 -35.02 2.31 25.32
C ASN A 33 -34.09 2.61 24.14
N GLY A 34 -34.36 3.73 23.47
CA GLY A 34 -33.89 4.02 22.12
C GLY A 34 -32.39 4.14 21.96
N MET A 35 -31.88 3.45 20.94
CA MET A 35 -30.65 3.78 20.24
C MET A 35 -30.80 3.27 18.82
N GLU A 36 -30.38 4.10 17.87
CA GLU A 36 -30.46 3.87 16.44
C GLU A 36 -29.91 2.49 16.05
N ALA A 37 -30.50 1.90 15.01
CA ALA A 37 -30.14 0.60 14.47
C ALA A 37 -28.67 0.58 14.00
N ASN A 38 -27.75 0.21 14.88
CA ASN A 38 -26.44 -0.26 14.51
C ASN A 38 -26.62 -1.65 13.87
N GLY A 39 -26.50 -1.72 12.54
CA GLY A 39 -26.21 -3.01 11.92
C GLY A 39 -24.98 -3.59 12.60
N GLU A 40 -25.10 -4.81 13.14
CA GLU A 40 -24.00 -5.51 13.80
C GLU A 40 -22.78 -5.49 12.88
N VAL A 41 -21.74 -4.75 13.28
CA VAL A 41 -20.44 -4.83 12.61
C VAL A 41 -19.96 -6.27 12.81
N PRO A 42 -19.63 -7.02 11.75
CA PRO A 42 -19.15 -8.38 11.90
C PRO A 42 -17.97 -8.40 12.88
N ASP A 43 -17.99 -9.33 13.83
CA ASP A 43 -16.84 -9.55 14.71
C ASP A 43 -15.59 -9.79 13.86
N LEU A 44 -14.52 -9.04 14.17
CA LEU A 44 -13.26 -9.11 13.46
C LEU A 44 -12.65 -10.51 13.66
N ASP A 45 -12.32 -11.20 12.57
CA ASP A 45 -11.62 -12.49 12.62
C ASP A 45 -10.17 -12.29 13.09
N GLU A 46 -9.96 -12.23 14.40
CA GLU A 46 -8.64 -12.02 15.00
C GLU A 46 -7.64 -13.12 14.63
N SER A 47 -8.13 -14.33 14.33
CA SER A 47 -7.26 -15.45 13.95
C SER A 47 -6.60 -15.24 12.57
N LEU A 48 -7.31 -14.59 11.64
CA LEU A 48 -6.80 -14.22 10.33
C LEU A 48 -6.00 -12.91 10.39
N TYR A 49 -6.56 -11.87 11.01
CA TYR A 49 -6.00 -10.52 11.01
C TYR A 49 -5.05 -10.22 12.17
N SER A 50 -4.71 -11.20 13.02
CA SER A 50 -3.87 -11.03 14.22
C SER A 50 -2.69 -10.06 14.06
N ARG A 51 -1.89 -10.22 12.99
CA ARG A 51 -0.71 -9.38 12.74
C ARG A 51 -1.07 -7.98 12.26
N GLN A 52 -2.12 -7.85 11.48
CA GLN A 52 -2.59 -6.57 10.95
C GLN A 52 -3.35 -5.75 12.01
N LEU A 53 -3.99 -6.41 12.98
CA LEU A 53 -4.62 -5.75 14.13
C LEU A 53 -3.63 -4.93 14.95
N TYR A 54 -2.37 -5.38 15.09
CA TYR A 54 -1.33 -4.58 15.75
C TYR A 54 -0.92 -3.34 14.93
N VAL A 55 -1.15 -3.33 13.62
CA VAL A 55 -0.84 -2.20 12.74
C VAL A 55 -1.98 -1.20 12.75
N TYR A 56 -3.20 -1.64 12.45
CA TYR A 56 -4.34 -0.73 12.29
C TYR A 56 -5.15 -0.51 13.57
N GLY A 57 -5.08 -1.42 14.53
CA GLY A 57 -5.99 -1.45 15.68
C GLY A 57 -7.40 -1.90 15.28
N ALA A 58 -8.19 -2.31 16.27
CA ALA A 58 -9.55 -2.80 16.04
C ALA A 58 -10.44 -1.77 15.34
N GLU A 59 -10.35 -0.50 15.73
CA GLU A 59 -11.18 0.57 15.17
C GLU A 59 -10.85 0.86 13.70
N GLY A 60 -9.55 0.90 13.34
CA GLY A 60 -9.13 1.05 11.95
C GLY A 60 -9.62 -0.11 11.09
N MET A 61 -9.50 -1.35 11.59
CA MET A 61 -10.01 -2.55 10.91
C MET A 61 -11.53 -2.53 10.71
N ARG A 62 -12.31 -2.11 11.72
CA ARG A 62 -13.78 -2.01 11.59
C ARG A 62 -14.21 -1.05 10.48
N ARG A 63 -13.55 0.10 10.36
CA ARG A 63 -13.84 1.08 9.30
C ARG A 63 -13.47 0.55 7.91
N MET A 64 -12.36 -0.17 7.81
CA MET A 64 -11.99 -0.83 6.55
C MET A 64 -13.03 -1.89 6.15
N ALA A 65 -13.47 -2.72 7.10
CA ALA A 65 -14.45 -3.78 6.88
C ALA A 65 -15.84 -3.32 6.45
N THR A 66 -16.16 -2.02 6.52
CA THR A 66 -17.42 -1.44 6.04
C THR A 66 -17.29 -0.66 4.73
N THR A 67 -16.09 -0.59 4.16
CA THR A 67 -15.77 0.24 2.98
C THR A 67 -15.89 -0.54 1.66
N ASP A 68 -16.68 0.00 0.72
CA ASP A 68 -16.79 -0.49 -0.66
C ASP A 68 -15.82 0.26 -1.59
N ILE A 69 -15.01 -0.49 -2.37
CA ILE A 69 -13.94 0.07 -3.20
C ILE A 69 -14.10 -0.32 -4.67
N LEU A 70 -13.84 0.62 -5.57
CA LEU A 70 -13.72 0.38 -7.00
C LEU A 70 -12.24 0.44 -7.43
N VAL A 71 -11.77 -0.58 -8.14
CA VAL A 71 -10.43 -0.63 -8.75
C VAL A 71 -10.60 -0.66 -10.26
N ILE A 72 -10.10 0.36 -10.94
CA ILE A 72 -10.19 0.54 -12.39
C ILE A 72 -8.82 0.26 -13.01
N GLY A 73 -8.78 -0.57 -14.05
CA GLY A 73 -7.56 -1.03 -14.72
C GLY A 73 -6.88 -2.16 -13.95
N LEU A 74 -6.80 -3.35 -14.55
CA LEU A 74 -6.31 -4.61 -13.98
C LEU A 74 -5.13 -5.19 -14.78
N GLU A 75 -4.28 -4.32 -15.32
CA GLU A 75 -2.88 -4.67 -15.61
C GLU A 75 -2.15 -5.05 -14.31
N GLY A 76 -0.87 -5.43 -14.39
CA GLY A 76 -0.11 -5.85 -13.19
C GLY A 76 -0.14 -4.85 -12.03
N LEU A 77 -0.21 -3.54 -12.31
CA LEU A 77 -0.31 -2.50 -11.29
C LEU A 77 -1.61 -2.61 -10.49
N GLY A 78 -2.74 -2.59 -11.20
CA GLY A 78 -4.06 -2.64 -10.57
C GLY A 78 -4.34 -3.98 -9.94
N LEU A 79 -3.77 -5.06 -10.49
CA LEU A 79 -3.81 -6.38 -9.87
C LEU A 79 -3.11 -6.37 -8.50
N GLU A 80 -1.93 -5.74 -8.40
CA GLU A 80 -1.22 -5.59 -7.12
C GLU A 80 -2.00 -4.75 -6.11
N VAL A 81 -2.59 -3.64 -6.56
CA VAL A 81 -3.46 -2.79 -5.74
C VAL A 81 -4.63 -3.62 -5.19
N ALA A 82 -5.36 -4.32 -6.06
CA ALA A 82 -6.50 -5.14 -5.68
C ALA A 82 -6.11 -6.26 -4.71
N LYS A 83 -5.00 -6.97 -4.98
CA LYS A 83 -4.47 -8.03 -4.11
C LYS A 83 -4.26 -7.52 -2.68
N ASN A 84 -3.58 -6.38 -2.53
CA ASN A 84 -3.28 -5.81 -1.21
C ASN A 84 -4.55 -5.30 -0.49
N ILE A 85 -5.48 -4.64 -1.19
CA ILE A 85 -6.75 -4.18 -0.61
C ILE A 85 -7.60 -5.35 -0.12
N ILE A 86 -7.69 -6.43 -0.90
CA ILE A 86 -8.48 -7.62 -0.54
C ILE A 86 -7.87 -8.33 0.67
N LEU A 87 -6.55 -8.52 0.69
CA LEU A 87 -5.86 -9.11 1.83
C LEU A 87 -6.05 -8.29 3.11
N ALA A 88 -6.14 -6.96 2.99
CA ALA A 88 -6.35 -6.07 4.10
C ALA A 88 -7.76 -6.14 4.71
N GLY A 89 -8.75 -6.72 4.03
CA GLY A 89 -10.06 -7.01 4.62
C GLY A 89 -11.04 -5.83 4.59
N VAL A 90 -11.34 -5.33 3.40
CA VAL A 90 -12.41 -4.34 3.17
C VAL A 90 -13.78 -5.01 2.97
N LYS A 91 -14.87 -4.25 2.92
CA LYS A 91 -16.22 -4.83 2.70
C LYS A 91 -16.33 -5.49 1.33
N SER A 92 -16.00 -4.73 0.28
CA SER A 92 -16.05 -5.23 -1.08
C SER A 92 -15.05 -4.52 -2.00
N VAL A 93 -14.62 -5.25 -3.02
CA VAL A 93 -13.81 -4.74 -4.12
C VAL A 93 -14.53 -5.03 -5.43
N THR A 94 -14.85 -3.98 -6.17
CA THR A 94 -15.37 -4.10 -7.53
C THR A 94 -14.24 -3.80 -8.52
N LEU A 95 -14.03 -4.71 -9.46
CA LEU A 95 -13.01 -4.64 -10.50
C LEU A 95 -13.65 -4.10 -11.79
N CYS A 96 -13.00 -3.15 -12.46
CA CYS A 96 -13.45 -2.60 -13.72
C CYS A 96 -12.30 -2.56 -14.72
N ASP A 97 -12.23 -3.57 -15.59
CA ASP A 97 -11.33 -3.62 -16.74
C ASP A 97 -11.85 -4.66 -17.73
N ASP A 98 -12.52 -4.19 -18.78
CA ASP A 98 -13.00 -5.03 -19.88
C ASP A 98 -11.99 -5.15 -21.04
N THR A 99 -10.79 -4.61 -20.87
CA THR A 99 -9.72 -4.73 -21.85
C THR A 99 -9.32 -6.20 -22.00
N PRO A 100 -9.28 -6.75 -23.23
CA PRO A 100 -8.76 -8.08 -23.48
C PRO A 100 -7.30 -8.20 -23.06
N LEU A 101 -6.96 -9.28 -22.36
CA LEU A 101 -5.59 -9.61 -22.01
C LEU A 101 -4.76 -9.82 -23.28
N CYS A 102 -3.59 -9.20 -23.34
CA CYS A 102 -2.59 -9.43 -24.39
C CYS A 102 -1.33 -10.09 -23.83
N ILE A 103 -0.46 -10.61 -24.69
CA ILE A 103 0.76 -11.31 -24.27
C ILE A 103 1.70 -10.43 -23.42
N ALA A 104 1.74 -9.12 -23.70
CA ALA A 104 2.57 -8.18 -22.96
C ALA A 104 2.13 -8.05 -21.49
N ASP A 105 0.84 -8.27 -21.19
CA ASP A 105 0.31 -8.20 -19.83
C ASP A 105 0.87 -9.31 -18.93
N LEU A 106 1.25 -10.46 -19.51
CA LEU A 106 1.84 -11.58 -18.77
C LEU A 106 3.22 -11.27 -18.18
N THR A 107 3.82 -10.12 -18.55
CA THR A 107 5.03 -9.57 -17.90
C THR A 107 4.81 -9.34 -16.42
N SER A 108 3.60 -8.90 -16.05
CA SER A 108 3.28 -8.49 -14.69
C SER A 108 1.98 -9.09 -14.12
N HIS A 109 1.14 -9.69 -14.95
CA HIS A 109 -0.13 -10.28 -14.54
C HIS A 109 0.05 -11.73 -14.04
N TYR A 110 0.24 -11.89 -12.72
CA TYR A 110 0.53 -13.19 -12.09
C TYR A 110 -0.68 -14.12 -11.88
N PHE A 111 -1.87 -13.71 -12.31
CA PHE A 111 -3.09 -14.54 -12.27
C PHE A 111 -3.57 -15.00 -13.64
N ALA A 112 -2.88 -14.66 -14.73
CA ALA A 112 -3.26 -15.08 -16.08
C ALA A 112 -2.20 -16.00 -16.68
N ASP A 113 -2.62 -16.83 -17.64
CA ASP A 113 -1.73 -17.61 -18.50
C ASP A 113 -2.02 -17.39 -19.99
N LEU A 114 -1.33 -18.15 -20.86
CA LEU A 114 -1.46 -18.01 -22.32
C LEU A 114 -2.87 -18.31 -22.85
N ASN A 115 -3.66 -19.14 -22.15
CA ASN A 115 -5.03 -19.48 -22.53
C ASN A 115 -6.02 -18.36 -22.21
N ASP A 116 -5.64 -17.42 -21.33
CA ASP A 116 -6.48 -16.30 -20.95
C ASP A 116 -6.41 -15.13 -21.97
N ILE A 117 -5.48 -15.17 -22.93
CA ILE A 117 -5.32 -14.12 -23.95
C ILE A 117 -6.64 -13.90 -24.71
N GLY A 118 -7.01 -12.63 -24.87
CA GLY A 118 -8.27 -12.21 -25.50
C GLY A 118 -9.47 -12.13 -24.54
N HIS A 119 -9.38 -12.65 -23.32
CA HIS A 119 -10.44 -12.52 -22.32
C HIS A 119 -10.28 -11.24 -21.49
N PRO A 120 -11.39 -10.67 -20.97
CA PRO A 120 -11.34 -9.47 -20.12
C PRO A 120 -10.50 -9.66 -18.85
N ARG A 121 -9.55 -8.75 -18.61
CA ARG A 121 -8.61 -8.80 -17.47
C ARG A 121 -9.33 -8.91 -16.12
N ALA A 122 -10.41 -8.16 -15.90
CA ALA A 122 -11.15 -8.20 -14.63
C ALA A 122 -11.83 -9.56 -14.38
N GLU A 123 -12.35 -10.22 -15.41
CA GLU A 123 -13.01 -11.53 -15.28
C GLU A 123 -11.98 -12.64 -15.01
N ILE A 124 -10.79 -12.58 -15.64
CA ILE A 124 -9.70 -13.54 -15.43
C ILE A 124 -9.27 -13.58 -13.96
N CYS A 125 -9.08 -12.41 -13.35
CA CYS A 125 -8.51 -12.32 -11.99
C CYS A 125 -9.57 -12.41 -10.88
N LYS A 126 -10.87 -12.23 -11.17
CA LYS A 126 -11.96 -12.20 -10.18
C LYS A 126 -11.92 -13.37 -9.19
N ASN A 127 -11.90 -14.60 -9.70
CA ASN A 127 -11.98 -15.79 -8.84
C ASN A 127 -10.71 -15.93 -7.98
N LYS A 128 -9.52 -15.77 -8.60
CA LYS A 128 -8.22 -15.85 -7.90
C LYS A 128 -8.07 -14.77 -6.83
N LEU A 129 -8.59 -13.56 -7.07
CA LEU A 129 -8.64 -12.48 -6.09
C LEU A 129 -9.63 -12.78 -4.96
N SER A 130 -10.80 -13.35 -5.26
CA SER A 130 -11.81 -13.74 -4.25
C SER A 130 -11.26 -14.76 -3.26
N GLU A 131 -10.42 -15.70 -3.73
CA GLU A 131 -9.80 -16.73 -2.89
C GLU A 131 -8.79 -16.17 -1.86
N LEU A 132 -8.31 -14.94 -2.03
CA LEU A 132 -7.34 -14.34 -1.10
C LEU A 132 -7.97 -14.04 0.26
N ASN A 133 -9.26 -13.70 0.28
CA ASN A 133 -9.95 -13.34 1.51
C ASN A 133 -11.47 -13.52 1.39
N ASN A 134 -11.99 -14.58 2.02
CA ASN A 134 -13.42 -14.93 2.00
C ASN A 134 -14.33 -13.90 2.71
N HIS A 135 -13.75 -12.97 3.47
CA HIS A 135 -14.51 -11.87 4.09
C HIS A 135 -14.77 -10.71 3.13
N VAL A 136 -14.07 -10.64 1.99
CA VAL A 136 -14.18 -9.55 1.03
C VAL A 136 -15.01 -10.00 -0.18
N SER A 137 -16.10 -9.29 -0.45
CA SER A 137 -16.87 -9.54 -1.67
C SER A 137 -16.16 -8.97 -2.90
N VAL A 138 -15.74 -9.82 -3.84
CA VAL A 138 -15.13 -9.38 -5.10
C VAL A 138 -16.15 -9.46 -6.24
N ARG A 139 -16.31 -8.38 -6.99
CA ARG A 139 -17.27 -8.25 -8.11
C ARG A 139 -16.58 -7.68 -9.33
N VAL A 140 -17.19 -7.89 -10.51
CA VAL A 140 -16.76 -7.25 -11.75
C VAL A 140 -17.85 -6.29 -12.22
N LEU A 141 -17.45 -5.11 -12.66
CA LEU A 141 -18.29 -4.13 -13.33
C LEU A 141 -17.89 -4.07 -14.80
N ASN A 142 -18.71 -4.67 -15.67
CA ASN A 142 -18.48 -4.71 -17.11
C ASN A 142 -19.02 -3.44 -17.78
N LYS A 143 -18.22 -2.37 -17.77
CA LYS A 143 -18.52 -1.10 -18.44
C LYS A 143 -17.24 -0.41 -18.91
N HIS A 144 -17.21 -0.03 -20.20
CA HIS A 144 -16.10 0.72 -20.79
C HIS A 144 -15.95 2.15 -20.24
N LYS A 145 -17.06 2.83 -19.95
CA LYS A 145 -17.05 4.20 -19.40
C LYS A 145 -17.97 4.29 -18.20
N LEU A 146 -17.46 4.94 -17.15
CA LEU A 146 -18.16 5.09 -15.88
C LEU A 146 -18.59 6.55 -15.67
N GLY A 147 -19.72 6.73 -14.98
CA GLY A 147 -20.24 8.05 -14.62
C GLY A 147 -20.50 8.18 -13.12
N ALA A 148 -21.05 9.33 -12.71
CA ALA A 148 -21.31 9.64 -11.31
C ALA A 148 -22.16 8.58 -10.58
N GLU A 149 -23.19 8.03 -11.24
CA GLU A 149 -24.06 7.01 -10.64
C GLU A 149 -23.34 5.68 -10.41
N ASP A 150 -22.32 5.36 -11.21
CA ASP A 150 -21.50 4.17 -10.97
C ASP A 150 -20.60 4.36 -9.73
N PHE A 151 -20.16 5.60 -9.47
CA PHE A 151 -19.21 5.94 -8.41
C PHE A 151 -19.87 6.12 -7.04
N ARG A 152 -21.12 6.61 -6.99
CA ARG A 152 -21.85 6.99 -5.77
C ARG A 152 -21.85 5.94 -4.65
N LYS A 153 -21.81 4.65 -5.02
CA LYS A 153 -21.85 3.53 -4.07
C LYS A 153 -20.50 3.17 -3.43
N PHE A 154 -19.40 3.76 -3.92
CA PHE A 154 -18.06 3.45 -3.44
C PHE A 154 -17.58 4.54 -2.48
N SER A 155 -16.79 4.15 -1.49
CA SER A 155 -16.11 5.13 -0.62
C SER A 155 -14.76 5.54 -1.19
N VAL A 156 -14.10 4.65 -1.94
CA VAL A 156 -12.81 4.90 -2.59
C VAL A 156 -12.83 4.40 -4.02
N VAL A 157 -12.31 5.20 -4.95
CA VAL A 157 -12.05 4.82 -6.34
C VAL A 157 -10.55 4.87 -6.59
N VAL A 158 -10.01 3.80 -7.14
CA VAL A 158 -8.60 3.70 -7.54
C VAL A 158 -8.50 3.57 -9.04
N LEU A 159 -7.83 4.53 -9.69
CA LEU A 159 -7.58 4.53 -11.12
C LEU A 159 -6.12 4.14 -11.40
N ASN A 160 -5.92 2.96 -12.01
CA ASN A 160 -4.59 2.47 -12.38
C ASN A 160 -4.36 2.66 -13.88
N GLN A 161 -3.17 3.14 -14.25
CA GLN A 161 -2.76 3.36 -15.65
C GLN A 161 -3.75 4.23 -16.47
N GLY A 162 -4.49 5.12 -15.80
CA GLY A 162 -5.43 6.04 -16.45
C GLY A 162 -4.72 7.14 -17.25
N SER A 163 -5.33 7.58 -18.35
CA SER A 163 -4.87 8.78 -19.06
C SER A 163 -5.09 10.03 -18.22
N GLU A 164 -4.38 11.10 -18.56
CA GLU A 164 -4.51 12.37 -17.84
C GLU A 164 -5.95 12.91 -17.88
N ASP A 165 -6.59 12.85 -19.06
CA ASP A 165 -7.98 13.27 -19.25
C ASP A 165 -8.94 12.46 -18.37
N LEU A 166 -8.69 11.15 -18.23
CA LEU A 166 -9.50 10.28 -17.40
C LEU A 166 -9.27 10.53 -15.90
N CYS A 167 -8.03 10.83 -15.50
CA CYS A 167 -7.73 11.20 -14.12
C CYS A 167 -8.45 12.49 -13.71
N VAL A 168 -8.50 13.48 -14.62
CA VAL A 168 -9.26 14.71 -14.43
C VAL A 168 -10.76 14.42 -14.37
N GLU A 169 -11.32 13.69 -15.34
CA GLU A 169 -12.76 13.37 -15.40
C GLU A 169 -13.22 12.61 -14.15
N TYR A 170 -12.53 11.52 -13.80
CA TYR A 170 -12.91 10.69 -12.65
C TYR A 170 -12.59 11.35 -11.31
N GLY A 171 -11.53 12.16 -11.24
CA GLY A 171 -11.22 12.97 -10.07
C GLY A 171 -12.31 14.02 -9.79
N ASP A 172 -12.78 14.73 -10.82
CA ASP A 172 -13.86 15.72 -10.69
C ASP A 172 -15.18 15.03 -10.25
N ILE A 173 -15.51 13.86 -10.81
CA ILE A 173 -16.66 13.07 -10.38
C ILE A 173 -16.53 12.65 -8.91
N CYS A 174 -15.41 12.04 -8.52
CA CYS A 174 -15.18 11.60 -7.15
C CYS A 174 -15.31 12.75 -6.16
N ARG A 175 -14.69 13.90 -6.47
CA ARG A 175 -14.75 15.10 -5.66
C ARG A 175 -16.18 15.61 -5.48
N SER A 176 -16.99 15.61 -6.54
CA SER A 176 -18.39 16.04 -6.48
C SER A 176 -19.27 15.13 -5.61
N LEU A 177 -18.89 13.87 -5.43
CA LEU A 177 -19.62 12.86 -4.66
C LEU A 177 -19.05 12.64 -3.25
N GLY A 178 -17.95 13.30 -2.88
CA GLY A 178 -17.24 13.04 -1.62
C GLY A 178 -16.55 11.66 -1.58
N VAL A 179 -16.32 11.04 -2.75
CA VAL A 179 -15.62 9.77 -2.89
C VAL A 179 -14.12 10.04 -2.89
N LYS A 180 -13.35 9.27 -2.12
CA LYS A 180 -11.89 9.39 -2.10
C LYS A 180 -11.31 8.86 -3.41
N PHE A 181 -10.32 9.54 -3.94
CA PHE A 181 -9.71 9.21 -5.23
C PHE A 181 -8.22 8.94 -5.09
N VAL A 182 -7.76 7.81 -5.63
CA VAL A 182 -6.36 7.42 -5.70
C VAL A 182 -6.01 7.13 -7.14
N VAL A 183 -4.88 7.65 -7.62
CA VAL A 183 -4.34 7.33 -8.95
C VAL A 183 -3.00 6.66 -8.77
N ALA A 184 -2.74 5.60 -9.55
CA ALA A 184 -1.44 4.97 -9.63
C ALA A 184 -1.06 4.75 -11.10
N SER A 185 0.19 5.00 -11.47
CA SER A 185 0.68 4.69 -12.83
C SER A 185 2.15 4.32 -12.81
N THR A 186 2.56 3.51 -13.77
CA THR A 186 3.95 3.09 -13.97
C THR A 186 4.32 3.09 -15.43
N CYS A 187 5.53 3.54 -15.73
CA CYS A 187 6.12 3.56 -17.07
C CYS A 187 7.57 3.06 -16.97
N GLY A 188 7.82 1.80 -17.32
CA GLY A 188 9.14 1.20 -17.19
C GLY A 188 9.67 1.20 -15.75
N LEU A 189 10.70 2.01 -15.51
CA LEU A 189 11.36 2.18 -14.21
C LEU A 189 10.78 3.32 -13.37
N PHE A 190 9.77 4.02 -13.88
CA PHE A 190 9.15 5.19 -13.26
C PHE A 190 7.75 4.87 -12.75
N GLY A 191 7.32 5.58 -11.71
CA GLY A 191 5.98 5.45 -11.17
C GLY A 191 5.46 6.72 -10.52
N LYS A 192 4.14 6.84 -10.43
CA LYS A 192 3.46 7.91 -9.70
C LYS A 192 2.29 7.38 -8.86
N VAL A 193 2.04 8.04 -7.74
CA VAL A 193 0.80 7.91 -6.95
C VAL A 193 0.26 9.31 -6.66
N PHE A 194 -1.05 9.48 -6.74
CA PHE A 194 -1.77 10.68 -6.32
C PHE A 194 -2.92 10.33 -5.38
N CYS A 195 -3.19 11.20 -4.41
CA CYS A 195 -4.33 11.07 -3.49
C CYS A 195 -5.14 12.35 -3.39
N ASP A 196 -6.47 12.19 -3.43
CA ASP A 196 -7.46 13.21 -3.11
C ASP A 196 -8.55 12.62 -2.18
N PHE A 197 -8.51 12.99 -0.90
CA PHE A 197 -9.49 12.55 0.10
C PHE A 197 -10.49 13.63 0.52
N GLY A 198 -10.63 14.70 -0.28
CA GLY A 198 -11.57 15.80 -0.03
C GLY A 198 -11.02 16.93 0.87
N THR A 199 -11.90 17.84 1.28
CA THR A 199 -11.52 19.08 2.00
C THR A 199 -11.54 18.99 3.52
N ASP A 200 -11.90 17.83 4.08
CA ASP A 200 -12.12 17.67 5.53
C ASP A 200 -11.77 16.24 5.99
N PHE A 201 -10.68 15.69 5.47
CA PHE A 201 -10.28 14.33 5.82
C PHE A 201 -9.72 14.27 7.24
N VAL A 202 -10.23 13.37 8.07
CA VAL A 202 -9.83 13.23 9.48
C VAL A 202 -8.85 12.08 9.63
N VAL A 203 -7.65 12.39 10.11
CA VAL A 203 -6.63 11.43 10.55
C VAL A 203 -6.71 11.31 12.06
N TYR A 204 -7.03 10.12 12.56
CA TYR A 204 -7.16 9.82 13.99
C TYR A 204 -5.83 9.43 14.63
N ASP A 205 -4.93 8.85 13.84
CA ASP A 205 -3.63 8.42 14.28
C ASP A 205 -2.62 8.61 13.15
N PRO A 206 -1.82 9.69 13.14
CA PRO A 206 -0.93 10.00 12.02
C PRO A 206 0.27 9.04 11.89
N THR A 207 0.66 8.35 12.97
CA THR A 207 1.93 7.61 13.00
C THR A 207 1.76 6.10 13.21
N GLY A 208 0.69 5.65 13.86
CA GLY A 208 0.54 4.25 14.30
C GLY A 208 1.37 3.89 15.53
N GLU A 209 2.22 4.79 16.03
CA GLU A 209 3.04 4.56 17.22
C GLU A 209 2.19 4.40 18.49
N VAL A 210 2.66 3.61 19.44
CA VAL A 210 1.99 3.50 20.74
C VAL A 210 2.12 4.84 21.48
N PRO A 211 1.03 5.43 22.00
CA PRO A 211 1.13 6.67 22.76
C PRO A 211 2.03 6.51 23.97
N SER A 212 3.00 7.41 24.13
CA SER A 212 3.92 7.37 25.27
C SER A 212 3.18 7.60 26.58
N SER A 213 3.66 6.96 27.65
CA SER A 213 3.12 7.12 29.00
C SER A 213 4.25 7.29 29.99
N VAL A 214 4.04 8.14 31.00
CA VAL A 214 5.00 8.39 32.09
C VAL A 214 4.34 8.35 33.44
N MET A 215 5.10 7.87 34.43
CA MET A 215 4.68 7.89 35.83
C MET A 215 4.89 9.28 36.43
N ILE A 216 3.99 9.65 37.32
CA ILE A 216 3.93 10.99 37.92
C ILE A 216 4.53 10.94 39.32
N GLN A 217 5.45 11.88 39.60
CA GLN A 217 5.98 12.12 40.94
C GLN A 217 5.08 13.09 41.71
N GLN A 218 4.71 14.21 41.08
CA GLN A 218 3.98 15.29 41.71
C GLN A 218 3.13 16.07 40.70
N ILE A 219 1.99 16.59 41.18
CA ILE A 219 1.17 17.56 40.44
C ILE A 219 0.91 18.78 41.33
N GLU A 220 1.29 19.96 40.87
CA GLU A 220 1.01 21.20 41.58
C GLU A 220 -0.44 21.62 41.43
N LYS A 221 -1.02 22.11 42.54
CA LYS A 221 -2.32 22.78 42.57
C LYS A 221 -2.12 24.28 42.35
N SER A 222 -2.19 24.74 41.11
CA SER A 222 -1.93 26.14 40.76
C SER A 222 -2.60 26.53 39.43
N LYS A 223 -2.49 27.81 39.04
CA LYS A 223 -2.98 28.28 37.74
C LYS A 223 -2.24 27.65 36.55
N GLN A 224 -1.02 27.16 36.80
CA GLN A 224 -0.22 26.41 35.85
C GLN A 224 0.20 25.12 36.53
N GLY A 225 -0.70 24.14 36.59
CA GLY A 225 -0.45 22.85 37.20
C GLY A 225 0.75 22.18 36.55
N LEU A 226 1.89 22.21 37.24
CA LEU A 226 3.10 21.53 36.84
C LEU A 226 3.01 20.07 37.23
N VAL A 227 3.32 19.20 36.27
CA VAL A 227 3.42 17.76 36.44
C VAL A 227 4.90 17.41 36.35
N THR A 228 5.42 16.85 37.43
CA THR A 228 6.78 16.34 37.51
C THR A 228 6.75 14.83 37.33
N CYS A 229 7.54 14.31 36.40
CA CYS A 229 7.69 12.88 36.15
C CYS A 229 8.50 12.21 37.27
N LEU A 230 8.31 10.89 37.44
CA LEU A 230 9.14 10.12 38.37
C LEU A 230 10.63 10.22 38.01
N GLU A 231 11.50 10.25 39.03
CA GLU A 231 12.95 10.45 38.89
C GLU A 231 13.57 9.65 37.73
N GLU A 232 14.51 10.30 37.03
CA GLU A 232 15.21 9.78 35.84
C GLU A 232 14.33 9.49 34.61
N THR A 233 13.02 9.73 34.68
CA THR A 233 12.10 9.53 33.54
C THR A 233 11.93 10.81 32.74
N ARG A 234 12.27 10.77 31.45
CA ARG A 234 11.95 11.84 30.49
C ARG A 234 10.61 11.59 29.83
N HIS A 235 9.76 12.60 29.73
CA HIS A 235 8.43 12.42 29.14
C HIS A 235 8.41 12.30 27.62
N GLY A 236 9.36 12.94 26.93
CA GLY A 236 9.41 12.94 25.47
C GLY A 236 8.27 13.68 24.76
N PHE A 237 7.31 14.24 25.51
CA PHE A 237 6.27 15.14 24.98
C PHE A 237 6.86 16.41 24.35
N GLN A 238 6.09 16.98 23.43
CA GLN A 238 6.36 18.25 22.73
C GLN A 238 5.31 19.30 23.09
N ASP A 239 5.64 20.57 22.88
CA ASP A 239 4.68 21.67 23.08
C ASP A 239 3.45 21.51 22.18
N GLY A 240 2.27 21.56 22.78
CA GLY A 240 1.00 21.38 22.06
C GLY A 240 0.50 19.95 21.98
N ASP A 241 1.26 18.97 22.49
CA ASP A 241 0.74 17.62 22.73
C ASP A 241 -0.46 17.64 23.68
N TYR A 242 -1.24 16.56 23.68
CA TYR A 242 -2.37 16.39 24.58
C TYR A 242 -2.17 15.14 25.42
N VAL A 243 -2.58 15.19 26.69
CA VAL A 243 -2.44 14.07 27.62
C VAL A 243 -3.72 13.84 28.41
N THR A 244 -3.89 12.61 28.89
CA THR A 244 -4.88 12.24 29.90
C THR A 244 -4.19 11.51 31.06
N PHE A 245 -4.91 11.30 32.14
CA PHE A 245 -4.37 10.78 33.38
C PHE A 245 -5.17 9.58 33.88
N SER A 246 -4.49 8.70 34.59
CA SER A 246 -5.09 7.57 35.31
C SER A 246 -4.36 7.35 36.62
N GLU A 247 -5.02 6.73 37.59
CA GLU A 247 -4.43 6.31 38.87
C GLU A 247 -3.86 7.44 39.75
N VAL A 248 -4.20 8.70 39.48
CA VAL A 248 -3.80 9.86 40.29
C VAL A 248 -4.59 9.85 41.60
N LYS A 249 -3.91 9.78 42.74
CA LYS A 249 -4.55 9.84 44.07
C LYS A 249 -4.56 11.27 44.60
N GLY A 250 -5.68 11.69 45.18
CA GLY A 250 -5.88 13.02 45.75
C GLY A 250 -6.44 14.05 44.78
N MET A 251 -5.84 14.16 43.58
CA MET A 251 -6.31 15.02 42.49
C MET A 251 -7.13 14.22 41.46
N VAL A 252 -8.25 13.67 41.91
CA VAL A 252 -9.05 12.65 41.18
C VAL A 252 -9.72 13.19 39.92
N GLU A 253 -9.89 14.51 39.83
CA GLU A 253 -10.47 15.22 38.68
C GLU A 253 -9.66 15.02 37.39
N LEU A 254 -8.40 14.62 37.52
CA LEU A 254 -7.53 14.30 36.39
C LEU A 254 -7.79 12.90 35.82
N ASN A 255 -8.26 11.94 36.62
CA ASN A 255 -8.42 10.56 36.16
C ASN A 255 -9.52 10.45 35.10
N GLY A 256 -9.14 10.03 33.88
CA GLY A 256 -10.05 9.96 32.74
C GLY A 256 -10.52 11.33 32.24
N CYS A 257 -9.79 12.40 32.54
CA CYS A 257 -10.17 13.74 32.11
C CYS A 257 -10.08 13.89 30.58
N GLN A 258 -10.80 14.90 30.07
CA GLN A 258 -10.67 15.31 28.67
C GLN A 258 -9.21 15.68 28.37
N PRO A 259 -8.70 15.39 27.16
CA PRO A 259 -7.29 15.61 26.82
C PRO A 259 -6.87 17.05 27.12
N ARG A 260 -5.79 17.20 27.88
CA ARG A 260 -5.26 18.49 28.31
C ARG A 260 -4.00 18.81 27.51
N ARG A 261 -3.90 20.05 27.02
CA ARG A 261 -2.75 20.53 26.26
C ARG A 261 -1.51 20.63 27.15
N VAL A 262 -0.39 20.16 26.65
CA VAL A 262 0.93 20.17 27.28
C VAL A 262 1.69 21.44 26.88
N THR A 263 2.32 22.06 27.87
CA THR A 263 3.40 23.03 27.67
C THR A 263 4.66 22.47 28.34
N VAL A 264 5.70 22.19 27.56
CA VAL A 264 6.96 21.63 28.04
C VAL A 264 7.74 22.69 28.82
N VAL A 265 8.16 22.34 30.04
CA VAL A 265 8.95 23.22 30.90
C VAL A 265 10.40 22.73 31.00
N GLY A 266 10.58 21.41 31.05
CA GLY A 266 11.87 20.73 31.09
C GLY A 266 11.78 19.33 30.48
N PRO A 267 12.81 18.49 30.61
CA PRO A 267 12.79 17.12 30.10
C PRO A 267 11.89 16.16 30.93
N ASP A 268 11.60 16.52 32.17
CA ASP A 268 10.89 15.76 33.20
C ASP A 268 9.70 16.54 33.80
N VAL A 269 9.47 17.79 33.37
CA VAL A 269 8.42 18.67 33.89
C VAL A 269 7.65 19.33 32.75
N PHE A 270 6.33 19.33 32.86
CA PHE A 270 5.44 20.01 31.92
C PHE A 270 4.21 20.59 32.62
N SER A 271 3.53 21.55 31.99
CA SER A 271 2.29 22.14 32.49
C SER A 271 1.07 21.60 31.75
N ILE A 272 -0.07 21.48 32.46
CA ILE A 272 -1.37 21.07 31.91
C ILE A 272 -2.47 22.13 32.10
N GLY A 273 -2.08 23.38 32.34
CA GLY A 273 -3.00 24.48 32.63
C GLY A 273 -3.56 24.47 34.06
N ASP A 274 -4.70 25.12 34.28
CA ASP A 274 -5.22 25.38 35.64
C ASP A 274 -5.69 24.12 36.37
N THR A 275 -5.16 23.92 37.57
CA THR A 275 -5.50 22.87 38.54
C THR A 275 -5.91 23.46 39.90
N SER A 276 -6.06 24.79 40.02
CA SER A 276 -6.31 25.50 41.28
C SER A 276 -7.61 25.07 41.99
N ASN A 277 -8.59 24.60 41.22
CA ASN A 277 -9.89 24.15 41.74
C ASN A 277 -9.93 22.66 42.09
N PHE A 278 -8.83 21.92 41.91
CA PHE A 278 -8.79 20.47 42.13
C PHE A 278 -8.41 20.09 43.56
N GLY A 279 -8.62 18.82 43.93
CA GLY A 279 -8.06 18.23 45.14
C GLY A 279 -6.53 18.29 45.17
N PRO A 280 -5.89 18.30 46.35
CA PRO A 280 -4.43 18.23 46.44
C PRO A 280 -3.95 16.87 45.94
N TYR A 281 -2.86 16.85 45.19
CA TYR A 281 -2.18 15.61 44.81
C TYR A 281 -1.62 14.89 46.05
N ILE A 282 -1.72 13.56 46.07
CA ILE A 282 -1.18 12.71 47.15
C ILE A 282 -0.05 11.82 46.62
N SER A 283 -0.31 10.98 45.63
CA SER A 283 0.69 10.05 45.08
C SER A 283 0.19 9.35 43.81
N GLY A 284 1.14 8.73 43.10
CA GLY A 284 0.88 7.84 41.97
C GLY A 284 0.34 8.56 40.74
N GLY A 285 -0.04 7.76 39.77
CA GLY A 285 -0.65 8.24 38.54
C GLY A 285 0.25 8.07 37.33
N MET A 286 -0.42 7.87 36.21
CA MET A 286 0.17 7.72 34.89
C MET A 286 -0.42 8.79 33.98
N CYS A 287 0.46 9.52 33.31
CA CYS A 287 0.13 10.46 32.26
C CYS A 287 0.35 9.76 30.91
N THR A 288 -0.65 9.77 30.04
CA THR A 288 -0.61 9.12 28.73
C THR A 288 -0.91 10.13 27.64
N LEU A 289 -0.08 10.14 26.60
CA LEU A 289 -0.29 10.94 25.40
C LEU A 289 -1.61 10.55 24.71
N VAL A 290 -2.37 11.54 24.27
CA VAL A 290 -3.59 11.37 23.49
C VAL A 290 -3.38 11.95 22.10
N LYS A 291 -3.53 11.10 21.08
CA LYS A 291 -3.49 11.53 19.68
C LYS A 291 -4.80 12.24 19.33
N MET A 292 -4.70 13.54 19.08
CA MET A 292 -5.86 14.33 18.68
C MET A 292 -6.12 14.17 17.17
N PRO A 293 -7.40 14.09 16.74
CA PRO A 293 -7.71 14.03 15.31
C PRO A 293 -7.18 15.24 14.55
N LEU A 294 -6.46 15.00 13.46
CA LEU A 294 -5.93 16.00 12.55
C LEU A 294 -6.82 16.10 11.31
N LYS A 295 -7.20 17.32 10.93
CA LYS A 295 -7.89 17.56 9.65
C LYS A 295 -6.88 17.88 8.56
N ILE A 296 -7.01 17.22 7.41
CA ILE A 296 -6.17 17.42 6.22
C ILE A 296 -7.07 17.73 5.02
N ASN A 297 -6.63 18.70 4.22
CA ASN A 297 -7.38 19.19 3.06
C ASN A 297 -6.61 18.87 1.78
N PHE A 298 -7.31 18.30 0.79
CA PHE A 298 -6.75 17.93 -0.50
C PHE A 298 -7.22 18.87 -1.61
N LEU A 299 -6.35 19.13 -2.59
CA LEU A 299 -6.72 19.81 -3.83
C LEU A 299 -7.30 18.77 -4.81
N PRO A 300 -8.30 19.12 -5.63
CA PRO A 300 -8.81 18.23 -6.67
C PRO A 300 -7.70 17.92 -7.66
N TYR A 301 -7.72 16.73 -8.29
CA TYR A 301 -6.69 16.30 -9.25
C TYR A 301 -6.33 17.40 -10.27
N ARG A 302 -7.35 18.00 -10.90
CA ARG A 302 -7.20 19.10 -11.86
C ARG A 302 -6.36 20.26 -11.32
N THR A 303 -6.61 20.69 -10.09
CA THR A 303 -5.91 21.83 -9.48
C THR A 303 -4.55 21.42 -8.93
N ALA A 304 -4.50 20.24 -8.30
CA ALA A 304 -3.28 19.67 -7.73
C ALA A 304 -2.20 19.42 -8.79
N TYR A 305 -2.59 19.19 -10.05
CA TYR A 305 -1.65 19.04 -11.15
C TYR A 305 -0.86 20.33 -11.41
N TYR A 306 -1.52 21.49 -11.42
CA TYR A 306 -0.86 22.78 -11.68
C TYR A 306 -0.23 23.41 -10.42
N SER A 307 -0.57 22.89 -9.24
CA SER A 307 0.06 23.30 -7.98
C SER A 307 0.45 22.09 -7.14
N PRO A 308 1.42 21.29 -7.61
CA PRO A 308 1.74 20.01 -6.99
C PRO A 308 2.45 20.19 -5.64
N VAL A 309 2.11 19.31 -4.70
CA VAL A 309 2.87 19.09 -3.47
C VAL A 309 3.46 17.69 -3.56
N PHE A 310 4.80 17.63 -3.65
CA PHE A 310 5.54 16.39 -3.82
C PHE A 310 6.03 15.83 -2.49
N MET A 311 5.86 14.52 -2.31
CA MET A 311 6.62 13.75 -1.33
C MET A 311 8.00 13.42 -1.91
N THR A 312 9.06 13.75 -1.18
CA THR A 312 10.42 13.29 -1.50
C THR A 312 10.53 11.80 -1.21
N THR A 313 10.75 10.98 -2.24
CA THR A 313 10.97 9.53 -2.11
C THR A 313 12.43 9.16 -1.91
N ASP A 314 13.33 9.96 -2.49
CA ASP A 314 14.78 9.78 -2.44
C ASP A 314 15.44 11.15 -2.26
N PHE A 315 16.17 11.32 -1.14
CA PHE A 315 16.81 12.59 -0.77
C PHE A 315 18.04 12.92 -1.64
N VAL A 316 18.50 12.00 -2.48
CA VAL A 316 19.55 12.26 -3.48
C VAL A 316 18.93 12.77 -4.79
N LYS A 317 17.63 12.57 -5.01
CA LYS A 317 16.90 12.88 -6.24
C LYS A 317 15.79 13.92 -6.01
N THR A 318 16.03 14.93 -5.18
CA THR A 318 14.97 15.88 -4.75
C THR A 318 14.30 16.62 -5.90
N GLU A 319 14.98 16.81 -7.02
CA GLU A 319 14.46 17.49 -8.20
C GLU A 319 13.66 16.57 -9.15
N HIS A 320 13.84 15.24 -9.05
CA HIS A 320 13.21 14.28 -9.97
C HIS A 320 11.67 14.31 -9.92
N PRO A 321 10.99 14.44 -8.77
CA PRO A 321 9.53 14.48 -8.74
C PRO A 321 8.92 15.55 -9.66
N ALA A 322 9.48 16.76 -9.68
CA ALA A 322 9.00 17.85 -10.52
C ALA A 322 9.25 17.56 -12.02
N GLN A 323 10.41 16.96 -12.36
CA GLN A 323 10.71 16.54 -13.73
C GLN A 323 9.75 15.45 -14.22
N ILE A 324 9.60 14.37 -13.44
CA ILE A 324 8.77 13.21 -13.79
C ILE A 324 7.28 13.62 -13.86
N HIS A 325 6.85 14.57 -13.04
CA HIS A 325 5.51 15.15 -13.13
C HIS A 325 5.22 15.71 -14.53
N LEU A 326 6.17 16.44 -15.15
CA LEU A 326 6.04 16.91 -16.52
C LEU A 326 6.05 15.76 -17.53
N PHE A 327 6.87 14.73 -17.29
CA PHE A 327 7.01 13.59 -18.21
C PHE A 327 5.72 12.81 -18.40
N PHE A 328 4.94 12.59 -17.34
CA PHE A 328 3.65 11.89 -17.44
C PHE A 328 2.63 12.68 -18.29
N LYS A 329 2.60 14.02 -18.18
CA LYS A 329 1.77 14.84 -19.07
C LYS A 329 2.26 14.80 -20.52
N ALA A 330 3.57 14.98 -20.71
CA ALA A 330 4.20 14.92 -22.02
C ALA A 330 3.95 13.57 -22.70
N LEU A 331 3.94 12.47 -21.94
CA LEU A 331 3.68 11.12 -22.47
C LEU A 331 2.24 10.99 -22.96
N SER A 332 1.27 11.55 -22.22
CA SER A 332 -0.12 11.60 -22.65
C SER A 332 -0.28 12.41 -23.94
N ASP A 333 0.34 13.59 -24.01
CA ASP A 333 0.26 14.46 -25.19
C ASP A 333 0.96 13.84 -26.41
N TYR A 334 2.10 13.17 -26.19
CA TYR A 334 2.80 12.38 -27.20
C TYR A 334 1.91 11.27 -27.74
N LYS A 335 1.31 10.45 -26.86
CA LYS A 335 0.43 9.34 -27.27
C LYS A 335 -0.78 9.82 -28.05
N ASN A 336 -1.41 10.89 -27.60
CA ASN A 336 -2.57 11.48 -28.27
C ASN A 336 -2.23 12.01 -29.68
N SER A 337 -1.03 12.55 -29.86
CA SER A 337 -0.60 13.14 -31.13
C SER A 337 -0.04 12.11 -32.11
N ASN A 338 0.65 11.08 -31.61
CA ASN A 338 1.37 10.09 -32.43
C ASN A 338 0.65 8.73 -32.53
N GLY A 339 -0.37 8.48 -31.71
CA GLY A 339 -1.15 7.24 -31.67
C GLY A 339 -0.52 6.09 -30.89
N SER A 340 0.76 6.19 -30.51
CA SER A 340 1.48 5.21 -29.70
C SER A 340 2.40 5.87 -28.68
N LEU A 341 2.90 5.09 -27.71
CA LEU A 341 4.01 5.52 -26.86
C LEU A 341 5.33 5.53 -27.65
N PRO A 342 6.37 6.24 -27.17
CA PRO A 342 7.72 6.10 -27.69
C PRO A 342 8.16 4.63 -27.73
N LYS A 343 8.77 4.22 -28.85
CA LYS A 343 9.28 2.85 -28.98
C LYS A 343 10.49 2.63 -28.06
N PRO A 344 10.63 1.41 -27.49
CA PRO A 344 11.76 1.09 -26.62
C PRO A 344 13.11 1.45 -27.24
N TRP A 345 13.89 2.26 -26.54
CA TRP A 345 15.25 2.66 -26.95
C TRP A 345 15.37 3.29 -28.35
N CYS A 346 14.27 3.79 -28.92
CA CYS A 346 14.28 4.47 -30.21
C CYS A 346 14.71 5.94 -30.03
N ARG A 347 15.91 6.28 -30.50
CA ARG A 347 16.48 7.63 -30.33
C ARG A 347 15.58 8.73 -30.89
N THR A 348 14.99 8.52 -32.07
CA THR A 348 14.11 9.52 -32.70
C THR A 348 12.87 9.77 -31.86
N ASP A 349 12.18 8.71 -31.43
CA ASP A 349 10.97 8.84 -30.61
C ASP A 349 11.27 9.50 -29.25
N SER A 350 12.39 9.12 -28.62
CA SER A 350 12.82 9.71 -27.34
C SER A 350 13.21 11.18 -27.48
N CYS A 351 13.92 11.58 -28.56
CA CYS A 351 14.20 12.98 -28.83
C CYS A 351 12.91 13.78 -29.05
N THR A 352 11.97 13.24 -29.83
CA THR A 352 10.65 13.86 -30.00
C THR A 352 9.92 13.97 -28.66
N PHE A 353 9.99 12.96 -27.79
CA PHE A 353 9.41 13.03 -26.46
C PHE A 353 9.98 14.18 -25.62
N VAL A 354 11.29 14.43 -25.67
CA VAL A 354 11.92 15.59 -25.00
C VAL A 354 11.32 16.91 -25.49
N ASP A 355 11.03 17.05 -26.80
CA ASP A 355 10.34 18.24 -27.32
C ASP A 355 8.94 18.43 -26.71
N TYR A 356 8.19 17.34 -26.47
CA TYR A 356 6.92 17.40 -25.76
C TYR A 356 7.10 17.83 -24.30
N VAL A 357 8.15 17.38 -23.62
CA VAL A 357 8.46 17.82 -22.24
C VAL A 357 8.72 19.33 -22.21
N HIS A 358 9.54 19.85 -23.13
CA HIS A 358 9.77 21.30 -23.27
C HIS A 358 8.48 22.07 -23.52
N LYS A 359 7.63 21.56 -24.42
CA LYS A 359 6.33 22.17 -24.72
C LYS A 359 5.42 22.21 -23.49
N VAL A 360 5.32 21.12 -22.73
CA VAL A 360 4.52 21.03 -21.51
C VAL A 360 5.05 21.97 -20.44
N ASN A 361 6.37 22.01 -20.22
CA ASN A 361 6.98 22.91 -19.24
C ASN A 361 6.65 24.39 -19.56
N LYS A 362 6.74 24.77 -20.84
CA LYS A 362 6.35 26.11 -21.31
C LYS A 362 4.87 26.41 -21.09
N GLN A 363 3.98 25.43 -21.29
CA GLN A 363 2.55 25.60 -21.00
C GLN A 363 2.28 25.81 -19.49
N MET A 364 3.18 25.33 -18.64
CA MET A 364 3.08 25.39 -17.18
C MET A 364 3.86 26.55 -16.56
N GLU A 365 4.49 27.42 -17.34
CA GLU A 365 5.41 28.48 -16.89
C GLU A 365 4.81 29.44 -15.83
N ASN A 366 3.48 29.61 -15.82
CA ASN A 366 2.77 30.45 -14.85
C ASN A 366 2.15 29.65 -13.69
N THR A 367 2.66 28.45 -13.42
CA THR A 367 2.14 27.52 -12.40
C THR A 367 3.28 27.00 -11.51
N ASN A 368 2.95 26.32 -10.42
CA ASN A 368 3.98 25.73 -9.54
C ASN A 368 4.47 24.36 -10.06
N ALA A 369 4.01 23.92 -11.22
CA ALA A 369 4.40 22.64 -11.83
C ALA A 369 5.59 22.75 -12.79
N SER A 370 5.92 23.96 -13.30
CA SER A 370 7.05 24.15 -14.21
C SER A 370 8.39 24.08 -13.47
N VAL A 371 9.43 23.66 -14.19
CA VAL A 371 10.82 23.62 -13.73
C VAL A 371 11.65 24.67 -14.48
N SER A 372 12.68 25.21 -13.81
CA SER A 372 13.60 26.20 -14.39
C SER A 372 14.49 25.62 -15.50
N SER A 373 14.86 24.35 -15.38
CA SER A 373 15.62 23.60 -16.37
C SER A 373 15.12 22.15 -16.44
N ILE A 374 14.93 21.64 -17.64
CA ILE A 374 14.56 20.25 -17.87
C ILE A 374 15.81 19.37 -17.84
N ASP A 375 15.74 18.26 -17.10
CA ASP A 375 16.73 17.20 -17.20
C ASP A 375 16.45 16.37 -18.47
N GLU A 376 17.07 16.77 -19.58
CA GLU A 376 16.89 16.11 -20.87
C GLU A 376 17.41 14.67 -20.86
N LYS A 377 18.42 14.33 -20.04
CA LYS A 377 18.92 12.97 -19.94
C LYS A 377 17.90 12.06 -19.29
N LEU A 378 17.29 12.52 -18.20
CA LEU A 378 16.21 11.80 -17.52
C LEU A 378 14.97 11.69 -18.42
N ALA A 379 14.62 12.76 -19.14
CA ALA A 379 13.51 12.76 -20.11
C ALA A 379 13.75 11.79 -21.27
N MET A 380 14.96 11.78 -21.85
CA MET A 380 15.37 10.82 -22.88
C MET A 380 15.25 9.39 -22.35
N LEU A 381 15.73 9.12 -21.14
CA LEU A 381 15.67 7.81 -20.53
C LEU A 381 14.22 7.37 -20.28
N PHE A 382 13.38 8.28 -19.78
CA PHE A 382 11.94 8.04 -19.63
C PHE A 382 11.33 7.64 -20.97
N GLY A 383 11.60 8.39 -22.05
CA GLY A 383 11.16 8.06 -23.40
C GLY A 383 11.60 6.64 -23.83
N CYS A 384 12.84 6.25 -23.53
CA CYS A 384 13.38 4.95 -23.90
C CYS A 384 12.67 3.76 -23.22
N VAL A 385 12.20 3.94 -21.98
CA VAL A 385 11.69 2.83 -21.15
C VAL A 385 10.19 2.89 -20.87
N CYS A 386 9.49 3.98 -21.23
CA CYS A 386 8.11 4.23 -20.79
C CYS A 386 7.09 3.18 -21.24
N SER A 387 7.34 2.48 -22.35
CA SER A 387 6.50 1.39 -22.87
C SER A 387 6.78 0.03 -22.19
N GLY A 388 7.78 -0.04 -21.31
CA GLY A 388 8.13 -1.24 -20.57
C GLY A 388 7.33 -1.43 -19.29
N GLN A 389 7.38 -2.65 -18.76
CA GLN A 389 6.79 -3.06 -17.49
C GLN A 389 7.86 -3.71 -16.60
N CYS A 390 8.04 -3.17 -15.40
CA CYS A 390 8.97 -3.69 -14.39
C CYS A 390 8.19 -4.18 -13.16
N SER A 391 8.04 -5.50 -13.01
CA SER A 391 7.24 -6.11 -11.95
C SER A 391 7.60 -5.66 -10.52
N PRO A 392 8.88 -5.43 -10.18
CA PRO A 392 9.25 -4.80 -8.90
C PRO A 392 8.73 -3.37 -8.72
N VAL A 393 8.83 -2.52 -9.74
CA VAL A 393 8.33 -1.12 -9.69
C VAL A 393 6.81 -1.10 -9.57
N LEU A 394 6.13 -1.95 -10.37
CA LEU A 394 4.69 -2.19 -10.26
C LEU A 394 4.29 -2.65 -8.85
N SER A 395 5.06 -3.58 -8.27
CA SER A 395 4.82 -4.08 -6.90
C SER A 395 4.96 -2.97 -5.86
N PHE A 396 5.98 -2.12 -5.99
CA PHE A 396 6.22 -0.98 -5.09
C PHE A 396 5.10 0.06 -5.17
N ILE A 397 4.80 0.54 -6.38
CA ILE A 397 3.76 1.56 -6.60
C ILE A 397 2.38 1.03 -6.24
N GLY A 398 2.05 -0.20 -6.62
CA GLY A 398 0.76 -0.82 -6.31
C GLY A 398 0.57 -1.05 -4.82
N SER A 399 1.63 -1.45 -4.10
CA SER A 399 1.57 -1.59 -2.64
C SER A 399 1.44 -0.25 -1.94
N PHE A 400 2.14 0.79 -2.42
CA PHE A 400 2.00 2.14 -1.88
C PHE A 400 0.57 2.68 -2.08
N ALA A 401 0.03 2.57 -3.30
CA ALA A 401 -1.32 3.00 -3.61
C ALA A 401 -2.38 2.24 -2.78
N ALA A 402 -2.23 0.91 -2.62
CA ALA A 402 -3.10 0.13 -1.74
C ALA A 402 -3.02 0.61 -0.28
N GLN A 403 -1.83 0.95 0.21
CA GLN A 403 -1.67 1.50 1.55
C GLN A 403 -2.43 2.83 1.69
N GLU A 404 -2.33 3.74 0.71
CA GLU A 404 -3.09 5.00 0.70
C GLU A 404 -4.61 4.77 0.70
N VAL A 405 -5.09 3.73 0.02
CA VAL A 405 -6.49 3.31 0.09
C VAL A 405 -6.86 2.89 1.51
N MET A 406 -6.03 2.12 2.20
CA MET A 406 -6.29 1.73 3.59
C MET A 406 -6.32 2.94 4.54
N LYS A 407 -5.46 3.96 4.29
CA LYS A 407 -5.52 5.24 5.02
C LYS A 407 -6.85 5.95 4.76
N ALA A 408 -7.27 6.05 3.50
CA ALA A 408 -8.55 6.66 3.11
C ALA A 408 -9.78 6.00 3.75
N CYS A 409 -9.72 4.69 4.00
CA CYS A 409 -10.78 3.91 4.62
C CYS A 409 -10.79 4.05 6.15
N SER A 410 -9.61 4.08 6.78
CA SER A 410 -9.49 3.99 8.24
C SER A 410 -9.36 5.34 8.96
N GLY A 411 -8.80 6.35 8.27
CA GLY A 411 -8.29 7.56 8.91
C GLY A 411 -7.05 7.30 9.77
N LYS A 412 -6.34 6.19 9.54
CA LYS A 412 -5.08 5.85 10.21
C LYS A 412 -3.89 6.06 9.28
N PHE A 413 -2.79 6.53 9.86
CA PHE A 413 -1.59 7.07 9.24
C PHE A 413 -1.81 8.38 8.48
N THR A 414 -0.78 9.20 8.41
CA THR A 414 -0.78 10.40 7.58
C THR A 414 -0.84 9.99 6.10
N PRO A 415 -1.84 10.46 5.35
CA PRO A 415 -1.97 10.18 3.92
C PRO A 415 -0.91 10.93 3.10
N LEU A 416 -0.62 10.41 1.91
CA LEU A 416 0.19 11.10 0.92
C LEU A 416 -0.46 12.44 0.56
N GLN A 417 0.28 13.55 0.71
CA GLN A 417 -0.18 14.88 0.35
C GLN A 417 0.80 15.53 -0.64
N GLN A 418 0.59 15.47 -1.95
CA GLN A 418 -0.49 14.76 -2.66
C GLN A 418 0.04 13.85 -3.78
N TRP A 419 1.26 14.12 -4.23
CA TRP A 419 1.94 13.38 -5.29
C TRP A 419 3.18 12.68 -4.77
N MET A 420 3.35 11.42 -5.16
CA MET A 420 4.58 10.67 -5.01
C MET A 420 5.05 10.26 -6.40
N TYR A 421 6.32 10.51 -6.69
CA TYR A 421 6.99 10.06 -7.90
C TYR A 421 8.20 9.23 -7.50
N PHE A 422 8.46 8.17 -8.27
CA PHE A 422 9.56 7.26 -8.00
C PHE A 422 10.23 6.88 -9.32
N ASP A 423 11.54 6.71 -9.28
CA ASP A 423 12.31 6.09 -10.34
C ASP A 423 13.40 5.17 -9.78
N ALA A 424 13.66 4.08 -10.49
CA ALA A 424 14.75 3.14 -10.20
C ALA A 424 15.76 3.12 -11.37
N THR A 425 16.14 4.29 -11.87
CA THR A 425 17.02 4.43 -13.05
C THR A 425 18.38 3.76 -12.89
N GLU A 426 18.86 3.60 -11.65
CA GLU A 426 20.08 2.86 -11.30
C GLU A 426 20.03 1.37 -11.65
N CYS A 427 18.84 0.82 -11.90
CA CYS A 427 18.71 -0.57 -12.36
C CYS A 427 19.33 -0.77 -13.77
N LEU A 428 19.57 0.31 -14.50
CA LEU A 428 20.30 0.27 -15.75
C LEU A 428 21.79 0.51 -15.47
N SER A 429 22.65 -0.37 -15.97
CA SER A 429 24.10 -0.23 -15.88
C SER A 429 24.58 0.93 -16.75
N MET A 430 24.43 2.16 -16.26
CA MET A 430 25.00 3.34 -16.90
C MET A 430 26.52 3.32 -16.71
N SER A 431 27.25 2.70 -17.64
CA SER A 431 28.68 3.00 -17.79
C SER A 431 28.82 4.45 -18.25
N SER A 432 29.85 5.14 -17.75
CA SER A 432 30.10 6.58 -17.95
C SER A 432 30.18 7.06 -19.41
N ASP A 433 30.25 6.15 -20.38
CA ASP A 433 30.66 6.46 -21.76
C ASP A 433 29.65 6.07 -22.86
N GLU A 434 28.43 5.59 -22.54
CA GLU A 434 27.42 5.25 -23.56
C GLU A 434 26.05 5.90 -23.29
N ASP A 435 25.52 6.62 -24.30
CA ASP A 435 24.19 7.27 -24.27
C ASP A 435 23.02 6.28 -24.20
N PHE A 436 23.23 5.00 -24.56
CA PHE A 436 22.21 3.96 -24.53
C PHE A 436 22.76 2.63 -24.01
N VAL A 437 22.30 2.19 -22.84
CA VAL A 437 22.68 0.90 -22.21
C VAL A 437 22.12 -0.32 -22.96
N VAL A 438 21.05 -0.13 -23.75
CA VAL A 438 20.39 -1.20 -24.51
C VAL A 438 20.16 -0.73 -25.94
N SER A 439 20.49 -1.57 -26.93
CA SER A 439 20.22 -1.26 -28.34
C SER A 439 18.74 -1.46 -28.68
N GLU A 440 18.20 -0.67 -29.62
CA GLU A 440 16.82 -0.82 -30.11
C GLU A 440 16.54 -2.27 -30.59
N ASN A 441 17.50 -2.92 -31.23
CA ASN A 441 17.35 -4.32 -31.67
C ASN A 441 17.25 -5.30 -30.50
N ASP A 442 17.91 -5.02 -29.38
CA ASP A 442 17.85 -5.88 -28.19
C ASP A 442 16.59 -5.62 -27.36
N ALA A 443 15.99 -4.44 -27.47
CA ALA A 443 14.74 -4.08 -26.79
C ALA A 443 13.47 -4.45 -27.58
N LYS A 444 13.60 -4.97 -28.81
CA LYS A 444 12.45 -5.36 -29.64
C LYS A 444 11.65 -6.50 -29.00
N PRO A 445 10.31 -6.42 -28.99
CA PRO A 445 9.45 -7.49 -28.51
C PRO A 445 9.65 -8.75 -29.35
N ILE A 446 9.53 -9.91 -28.71
CA ILE A 446 9.70 -11.22 -29.37
C ILE A 446 8.44 -12.09 -29.29
N GLY A 447 7.32 -11.51 -28.88
CA GLY A 447 6.08 -12.26 -28.64
C GLY A 447 6.22 -13.18 -27.44
N SER A 448 6.91 -12.71 -26.39
CA SER A 448 7.06 -13.45 -25.14
C SER A 448 6.36 -12.76 -23.99
N ARG A 449 6.10 -13.52 -22.92
CA ARG A 449 5.62 -12.96 -21.65
C ARG A 449 6.59 -11.95 -21.00
N TYR A 450 7.82 -11.83 -21.49
CA TYR A 450 8.84 -10.93 -20.94
C TYR A 450 9.00 -9.66 -21.78
N ASP A 451 8.18 -9.44 -22.81
CA ASP A 451 8.34 -8.33 -23.74
C ASP A 451 8.32 -6.96 -23.05
N GLY A 452 7.50 -6.79 -22.00
CA GLY A 452 7.49 -5.56 -21.20
C GLY A 452 8.80 -5.33 -20.45
N GLN A 453 9.49 -6.38 -20.01
CA GLN A 453 10.77 -6.29 -19.32
C GLN A 453 11.94 -6.14 -20.31
N ILE A 454 11.86 -6.82 -21.46
CA ILE A 454 12.80 -6.69 -22.58
C ILE A 454 12.83 -5.25 -23.11
N ALA A 455 11.68 -4.57 -23.17
CA ALA A 455 11.61 -3.16 -23.54
C ALA A 455 12.48 -2.24 -22.64
N ILE A 456 12.76 -2.65 -21.40
CA ILE A 456 13.58 -1.88 -20.45
C ILE A 456 15.03 -2.34 -20.50
N PHE A 457 15.27 -3.65 -20.35
CA PHE A 457 16.61 -4.18 -20.07
C PHE A 457 17.26 -4.91 -21.25
N GLY A 458 16.51 -5.17 -22.33
CA GLY A 458 16.97 -5.94 -23.48
C GLY A 458 16.93 -7.45 -23.29
N ARG A 459 16.90 -8.19 -24.40
CA ARG A 459 16.88 -9.66 -24.41
C ARG A 459 18.15 -10.24 -23.83
N ALA A 460 19.30 -9.62 -24.07
CA ALA A 460 20.56 -10.10 -23.51
C ALA A 460 20.53 -10.14 -21.98
N PHE A 461 19.90 -9.14 -21.33
CA PHE A 461 19.70 -9.15 -19.89
C PHE A 461 18.66 -10.19 -19.46
N GLN A 462 17.56 -10.32 -20.20
CA GLN A 462 16.53 -11.33 -19.92
C GLN A 462 17.08 -12.76 -19.92
N GLU A 463 17.96 -13.09 -20.87
CA GLU A 463 18.62 -14.40 -20.91
C GLU A 463 19.60 -14.61 -19.74
N LYS A 464 20.27 -13.55 -19.28
CA LYS A 464 21.08 -13.62 -18.04
C LYS A 464 20.20 -13.98 -16.84
N LEU A 465 19.05 -13.33 -16.67
CA LEU A 465 18.11 -13.63 -15.56
C LEU A 465 17.65 -15.09 -15.57
N LYS A 466 17.31 -15.62 -16.75
CA LYS A 466 16.92 -17.03 -16.93
C LYS A 466 18.01 -17.99 -16.47
N GLY A 467 19.28 -17.66 -16.68
CA GLY A 467 20.42 -18.48 -16.26
C GLY A 467 20.79 -18.41 -14.77
N LEU A 468 20.17 -17.51 -13.99
CA LEU A 468 20.55 -17.29 -12.59
C LEU A 468 20.21 -18.47 -11.68
N LYS A 469 21.03 -18.60 -10.62
CA LYS A 469 20.84 -19.59 -9.55
C LYS A 469 20.72 -18.89 -8.22
N TYR A 470 19.53 -18.88 -7.64
CA TYR A 470 19.25 -18.20 -6.37
C TYR A 470 18.89 -19.19 -5.26
N PHE A 471 19.32 -18.87 -4.06
CA PHE A 471 18.91 -19.54 -2.83
C PHE A 471 18.05 -18.60 -1.99
N VAL A 472 16.76 -18.87 -1.91
CA VAL A 472 15.78 -18.10 -1.16
C VAL A 472 15.63 -18.72 0.23
N VAL A 473 16.00 -17.96 1.26
CA VAL A 473 15.92 -18.38 2.66
C VAL A 473 14.69 -17.73 3.30
N GLY A 474 13.65 -18.53 3.48
CA GLY A 474 12.34 -18.10 3.98
C GLY A 474 11.31 -17.92 2.87
N SER A 475 10.12 -18.48 3.10
CA SER A 475 8.94 -18.42 2.22
C SER A 475 7.72 -17.83 2.93
N GLY A 476 7.96 -16.98 3.93
CA GLY A 476 6.95 -16.14 4.59
C GLY A 476 6.48 -14.98 3.70
N ALA A 477 6.09 -13.85 4.31
CA ALA A 477 5.52 -12.71 3.57
C ALA A 477 6.44 -12.19 2.45
N ILE A 478 7.69 -11.87 2.80
CA ILE A 478 8.69 -11.41 1.83
C ILE A 478 9.02 -12.51 0.82
N GLY A 479 9.14 -13.77 1.27
CA GLY A 479 9.46 -14.88 0.38
C GLY A 479 8.37 -15.12 -0.68
N CYS A 480 7.09 -14.99 -0.33
CA CYS A 480 5.98 -15.06 -1.28
C CYS A 480 6.05 -13.95 -2.33
N GLU A 481 6.26 -12.71 -1.90
CA GLU A 481 6.39 -11.55 -2.79
C GLU A 481 7.63 -11.65 -3.70
N LEU A 482 8.74 -12.14 -3.17
CA LEU A 482 9.97 -12.37 -3.92
C LEU A 482 9.77 -13.46 -4.97
N LEU A 483 9.14 -14.59 -4.62
CA LEU A 483 8.89 -15.69 -5.55
C LEU A 483 7.91 -15.29 -6.66
N LYS A 484 6.89 -14.47 -6.36
CA LYS A 484 6.04 -13.84 -7.38
C LYS A 484 6.88 -13.01 -8.36
N ASN A 485 7.71 -12.10 -7.85
CA ASN A 485 8.55 -11.25 -8.68
C ASN A 485 9.56 -12.06 -9.50
N PHE A 486 10.25 -13.04 -8.90
CA PHE A 486 11.16 -13.94 -9.60
C PHE A 486 10.47 -14.70 -10.72
N SER A 487 9.23 -15.15 -10.48
CA SER A 487 8.43 -15.86 -11.48
C SER A 487 8.07 -14.96 -12.66
N LEU A 488 7.61 -13.74 -12.39
CA LEU A 488 7.28 -12.75 -13.42
C LEU A 488 8.51 -12.32 -14.23
N MET A 489 9.63 -12.11 -13.54
CA MET A 489 10.90 -11.66 -14.15
C MET A 489 11.64 -12.78 -14.90
N GLY A 490 11.25 -14.04 -14.73
CA GLY A 490 11.92 -15.20 -15.35
C GLY A 490 13.25 -15.56 -14.70
N VAL A 491 13.47 -15.22 -13.42
CA VAL A 491 14.70 -15.55 -12.70
C VAL A 491 14.83 -17.07 -12.60
N GLY A 492 15.93 -17.63 -13.10
CA GLY A 492 16.18 -19.06 -13.05
C GLY A 492 15.26 -19.91 -13.95
N ALA A 493 14.51 -19.29 -14.86
CA ALA A 493 13.60 -19.98 -15.80
C ALA A 493 14.31 -20.67 -16.98
N GLY A 494 15.62 -20.47 -17.12
CA GLY A 494 16.42 -21.08 -18.19
C GLY A 494 16.87 -22.51 -17.89
N PRO A 495 17.38 -23.25 -18.89
CA PRO A 495 17.83 -24.64 -18.72
C PRO A 495 18.93 -24.84 -17.66
N SER A 496 19.75 -23.82 -17.45
CA SER A 496 20.82 -23.78 -16.43
C SER A 496 20.40 -23.08 -15.13
N GLY A 497 19.24 -22.43 -15.12
CA GLY A 497 18.69 -21.69 -13.99
C GLY A 497 18.19 -22.61 -12.88
N LYS A 498 18.15 -22.07 -11.66
CA LYS A 498 17.62 -22.79 -10.49
C LYS A 498 17.21 -21.82 -9.38
N ILE A 499 16.05 -22.06 -8.77
CA ILE A 499 15.70 -21.44 -7.49
C ILE A 499 15.66 -22.57 -6.45
N VAL A 500 16.33 -22.38 -5.33
CA VAL A 500 16.21 -23.26 -4.16
C VAL A 500 15.51 -22.48 -3.07
N VAL A 501 14.42 -23.02 -2.51
CA VAL A 501 13.65 -22.35 -1.46
C VAL A 501 13.70 -23.18 -0.19
N THR A 502 14.20 -22.62 0.89
CA THR A 502 14.18 -23.28 2.20
C THR A 502 13.30 -22.52 3.18
N ASP A 503 12.44 -23.25 3.88
CA ASP A 503 11.65 -22.77 5.00
C ASP A 503 11.16 -23.99 5.77
N MET A 504 11.38 -24.00 7.08
CA MET A 504 11.01 -25.11 7.95
C MET A 504 9.58 -24.99 8.50
N ASP A 505 8.95 -23.82 8.34
CA ASP A 505 7.65 -23.55 8.94
C ASP A 505 6.52 -24.18 8.13
N LEU A 506 5.46 -24.52 8.86
CA LEU A 506 4.15 -24.86 8.30
C LEU A 506 3.31 -23.59 8.10
N ILE A 507 2.36 -23.66 7.17
CA ILE A 507 1.39 -22.58 6.94
C ILE A 507 0.38 -22.54 8.08
N GLU A 508 0.21 -21.36 8.67
CA GLU A 508 -0.80 -21.08 9.69
C GLU A 508 -1.88 -20.12 9.17
N ARG A 509 -3.06 -20.11 9.80
CA ARG A 509 -4.16 -19.21 9.42
C ARG A 509 -3.76 -17.73 9.42
N SER A 510 -3.00 -17.29 10.41
CA SER A 510 -2.51 -15.90 10.53
C SER A 510 -1.55 -15.48 9.41
N ASN A 511 -1.05 -16.43 8.62
CA ASN A 511 -0.16 -16.17 7.50
C ASN A 511 -0.92 -15.65 6.27
N LEU A 512 -2.16 -16.13 6.07
CA LEU A 512 -2.95 -15.90 4.86
C LEU A 512 -3.22 -14.42 4.58
N ASN A 513 -3.30 -13.58 5.61
CA ASN A 513 -3.48 -12.12 5.47
C ASN A 513 -2.32 -11.40 4.75
N ARG A 514 -1.12 -12.02 4.61
CA ARG A 514 0.03 -11.38 3.93
C ARG A 514 0.93 -12.32 3.14
N GLN A 515 0.58 -13.60 3.06
CA GLN A 515 1.32 -14.64 2.33
C GLN A 515 0.41 -15.18 1.23
N PHE A 516 0.15 -14.33 0.23
CA PHE A 516 -0.93 -14.50 -0.75
C PHE A 516 -0.78 -15.71 -1.68
N LEU A 517 0.39 -16.37 -1.69
CA LEU A 517 0.59 -17.63 -2.40
C LEU A 517 -0.10 -18.81 -1.71
N PHE A 518 -0.54 -18.64 -0.47
CA PHE A 518 -1.21 -19.67 0.32
C PHE A 518 -2.72 -19.49 0.31
N ARG A 519 -3.43 -20.59 0.53
CA ARG A 519 -4.89 -20.62 0.64
C ARG A 519 -5.33 -21.29 1.93
N PRO A 520 -6.61 -21.16 2.33
CA PRO A 520 -7.12 -21.85 3.51
C PRO A 520 -6.90 -23.37 3.50
N TRP A 521 -6.92 -24.00 2.32
CA TRP A 521 -6.66 -25.44 2.14
C TRP A 521 -5.18 -25.84 2.19
N ASP A 522 -4.26 -24.89 2.36
CA ASP A 522 -2.83 -25.15 2.51
C ASP A 522 -2.33 -25.11 3.95
N ILE A 523 -3.19 -24.79 4.91
CA ILE A 523 -2.84 -24.80 6.34
C ILE A 523 -2.27 -26.17 6.73
N HIS A 524 -1.21 -26.16 7.54
CA HIS A 524 -0.40 -27.31 7.95
C HIS A 524 0.49 -27.93 6.86
N LYS A 525 0.51 -27.42 5.63
CA LYS A 525 1.54 -27.78 4.62
C LYS A 525 2.81 -26.95 4.81
N MET A 526 3.93 -27.45 4.29
CA MET A 526 5.22 -26.74 4.31
C MET A 526 5.15 -25.47 3.44
N LYS A 527 5.53 -24.31 3.99
CA LYS A 527 5.49 -23.03 3.26
C LYS A 527 6.30 -23.08 1.97
N SER A 528 7.53 -23.59 2.04
CA SER A 528 8.47 -23.67 0.92
C SER A 528 7.91 -24.49 -0.25
N VAL A 529 7.27 -25.62 0.05
CA VAL A 529 6.67 -26.52 -0.95
C VAL A 529 5.49 -25.83 -1.66
N VAL A 530 4.56 -25.26 -0.89
CA VAL A 530 3.36 -24.61 -1.46
C VAL A 530 3.74 -23.34 -2.22
N ALA A 531 4.65 -22.51 -1.69
CA ALA A 531 5.11 -21.29 -2.36
C ALA A 531 5.81 -21.61 -3.68
N SER A 532 6.63 -22.65 -3.71
CA SER A 532 7.29 -23.13 -4.93
C SER A 532 6.30 -23.65 -5.97
N ALA A 533 5.24 -24.34 -5.55
CA ALA A 533 4.18 -24.79 -6.45
C ALA A 533 3.40 -23.60 -7.03
N ALA A 534 3.03 -22.62 -6.20
CA ALA A 534 2.33 -21.42 -6.65
C ALA A 534 3.18 -20.58 -7.62
N ALA A 535 4.49 -20.43 -7.36
CA ALA A 535 5.42 -19.76 -8.26
C ALA A 535 5.50 -20.43 -9.65
N LYS A 536 5.50 -21.78 -9.69
CA LYS A 536 5.44 -22.54 -10.95
C LYS A 536 4.13 -22.34 -11.72
N LEU A 537 3.02 -22.08 -11.03
CA LEU A 537 1.75 -21.75 -11.68
C LEU A 537 1.76 -20.35 -12.29
N ILE A 538 2.41 -19.38 -11.63
CA ILE A 538 2.60 -18.01 -12.18
C ILE A 538 3.45 -18.08 -13.45
N ASN A 539 4.51 -18.89 -13.43
CA ASN A 539 5.37 -19.07 -14.59
C ASN A 539 5.86 -20.53 -14.75
N PRO A 540 5.25 -21.29 -15.68
CA PRO A 540 5.66 -22.66 -15.96
C PRO A 540 7.12 -22.81 -16.44
N GLU A 541 7.73 -21.76 -16.99
CA GLU A 541 9.15 -21.79 -17.37
C GLU A 541 10.08 -21.88 -16.16
N VAL A 542 9.63 -21.52 -14.96
CA VAL A 542 10.40 -21.66 -13.71
C VAL A 542 10.34 -23.12 -13.23
N GLY A 543 10.82 -24.03 -14.06
CA GLY A 543 10.67 -25.48 -13.85
C GLY A 543 11.47 -26.04 -12.68
N ARG A 544 12.56 -25.39 -12.28
CA ARG A 544 13.48 -25.86 -11.22
C ARG A 544 13.44 -25.00 -9.96
N ILE A 545 12.28 -24.99 -9.31
CA ILE A 545 12.18 -24.61 -7.89
C ILE A 545 12.23 -25.90 -7.05
N VAL A 546 13.24 -26.00 -6.19
CA VAL A 546 13.52 -27.16 -5.31
C VAL A 546 13.38 -26.76 -3.85
#